data_AF-A0A3S1TB70-F1
#
_entry.id   AF-A0A3S1TB70-F1
#
_cell.length_a   1.000
_cell.length_b   1.000
_cell.length_c   1.000
_cell.angle_alpha   90.00
_cell.angle_beta   90.00
_cell.angle_gamma   90.00
#
_symmetry.space_group_name_H-M   'P 1'
#
loop_
_entity.id
_entity.type
_entity.pdbx_description
1 polymer ?
#
loop_
_entity_poly.entity_id
_entity_poly.type
_entity_poly.pdbx_seq_one_letter_code
_entity_poly.pdbx_strand_id
1 'polypeptide(L)'
;LGPVSALGYVFHDQWANENPDAVRGFVRASAQAKDLLARSDDEWLRLAPIIRAEGKELEKLRDRYRQGIPRRSVAEEAADAGRLYHVLAAIGGAKLVGSAPEMAPGTFWQEPWK
;
A
#
# COMPACT_ATOMS: atom_id res chain seq x y z
N LEU A 1 -8.82 1.69 15.12
CA LEU A 1 -8.24 1.44 13.79
C LEU A 1 -6.80 1.95 13.84
N GLY A 2 -5.81 1.16 13.42
CA GLY A 2 -4.48 1.71 13.19
C GLY A 2 -4.45 2.56 11.92
N PRO A 3 -3.32 3.19 11.57
CA PRO A 3 -3.16 3.90 10.30
C PRO A 3 -3.39 2.93 9.14
N VAL A 4 -4.43 3.15 8.32
CA VAL A 4 -4.74 2.29 7.17
C VAL A 4 -3.99 2.82 5.95
N SER A 5 -3.33 1.91 5.23
CA SER A 5 -2.72 2.22 3.94
C SER A 5 -3.78 2.70 2.94
N ALA A 6 -3.70 3.96 2.51
CA ALA A 6 -4.63 4.55 1.53
C ALA A 6 -4.22 4.27 0.07
N LEU A 7 -2.99 3.79 -0.14
CA LEU A 7 -2.43 3.50 -1.46
C LEU A 7 -1.92 2.06 -1.46
N GLY A 8 -2.07 1.40 -2.61
CA GLY A 8 -1.61 0.04 -2.84
C GLY A 8 -1.28 -0.21 -4.31
N TYR A 9 -0.70 -1.37 -4.58
CA TYR A 9 -0.49 -1.87 -5.93
C TYR A 9 -1.56 -2.91 -6.23
N VAL A 10 -2.07 -2.89 -7.46
CA VAL A 10 -3.06 -3.85 -7.93
C VAL A 10 -2.52 -4.60 -9.15
N PHE A 11 -2.88 -5.86 -9.25
CA PHE A 11 -2.59 -6.71 -10.40
C PHE A 11 -3.78 -7.64 -10.62
N HIS A 12 -3.90 -8.17 -11.83
CA HIS A 12 -4.94 -9.13 -12.14
C HIS A 12 -4.63 -10.47 -11.47
N ASP A 13 -5.62 -11.06 -10.78
CA ASP A 13 -5.42 -12.28 -9.99
C ASP A 13 -4.87 -13.44 -10.85
N GLN A 14 -5.48 -13.71 -12.01
CA GLN A 14 -4.98 -14.73 -12.93
C GLN A 14 -3.51 -14.52 -13.30
N TRP A 15 -3.12 -13.29 -13.62
CA TRP A 15 -1.74 -12.99 -14.02
C TRP A 15 -0.77 -13.21 -12.86
N ALA A 16 -1.16 -12.83 -11.64
CA ALA A 16 -0.34 -13.03 -10.45
C ALA A 16 -0.15 -14.51 -10.11
N ASN A 17 -1.19 -15.32 -10.29
CA ASN A 17 -1.14 -16.76 -10.10
C ASN A 17 -0.27 -17.46 -11.17
N GLU A 18 -0.25 -16.94 -12.40
CA GLU A 18 0.64 -17.41 -13.46
C GLU A 18 2.09 -16.92 -13.31
N ASN A 19 2.32 -15.82 -12.58
CA ASN A 19 3.63 -15.15 -12.44
C ASN A 19 4.05 -14.94 -10.97
N PRO A 20 4.04 -15.98 -10.11
CA PRO A 20 4.24 -15.80 -8.67
C PRO A 20 5.63 -15.27 -8.31
N ASP A 21 6.66 -15.60 -9.10
CA ASP A 21 8.02 -15.08 -8.89
C ASP A 21 8.15 -13.60 -9.20
N ALA A 22 7.43 -13.10 -10.21
CA ALA A 22 7.39 -11.67 -10.53
C ALA A 22 6.73 -10.89 -9.40
N VAL A 23 5.60 -11.37 -8.89
CA VAL A 23 4.88 -10.76 -7.75
C VAL A 23 5.77 -10.75 -6.51
N ARG A 24 6.37 -11.88 -6.14
CA ARG A 24 7.35 -11.98 -5.05
C ARG A 24 8.49 -10.99 -5.22
N GLY A 25 9.08 -10.93 -6.41
CA GLY A 25 10.17 -10.02 -6.74
C GLY A 25 9.78 -8.57 -6.55
N PHE A 26 8.60 -8.19 -7.06
CA PHE A 26 8.06 -6.85 -6.90
C PHE A 26 7.82 -6.47 -5.44
N VAL A 27 7.18 -7.34 -4.65
CA VAL A 27 6.93 -7.10 -3.22
C VAL A 27 8.26 -6.90 -2.47
N ARG A 28 9.26 -7.76 -2.70
CA ARG A 28 10.60 -7.60 -2.09
C ARG A 28 11.27 -6.30 -2.51
N ALA A 29 11.30 -5.99 -3.81
CA ALA A 29 11.93 -4.78 -4.32
C ALA A 29 11.25 -3.51 -3.77
N SER A 30 9.92 -3.52 -3.68
CA SER A 30 9.13 -2.43 -3.13
C SER A 30 9.38 -2.24 -1.63
N ALA A 31 9.56 -3.32 -0.87
CA ALA A 31 9.94 -3.25 0.55
C ALA A 31 11.36 -2.70 0.71
N GLN A 32 12.33 -3.23 -0.04
CA GLN A 32 13.73 -2.76 -0.01
C GLN A 32 13.85 -1.27 -0.37
N ALA A 33 13.12 -0.82 -1.39
CA ALA A 33 13.09 0.59 -1.78
C ALA A 33 12.52 1.47 -0.65
N LYS A 34 11.43 1.07 -0.01
CA LYS A 34 10.87 1.80 1.14
C LYS A 34 11.85 1.83 2.31
N ASP A 35 12.51 0.71 2.60
CA ASP A 35 13.51 0.63 3.67
C ASP A 35 14.72 1.52 3.42
N LEU A 36 15.13 1.67 2.16
CA LEU A 36 16.19 2.59 1.77
C LEU A 36 15.73 4.05 1.92
N LEU A 37 14.56 4.40 1.39
CA LEU A 37 13.98 5.74 1.52
C LEU A 37 13.67 6.11 2.99
N ALA A 38 13.43 5.12 3.84
CA ALA A 38 13.25 5.32 5.27
C ALA A 38 14.52 5.77 6.00
N ARG A 39 15.71 5.46 5.46
CA ARG A 39 16.99 5.60 6.17
C ARG A 39 18.02 6.49 5.49
N SER A 40 17.89 6.74 4.19
CA SER A 40 18.83 7.59 3.43
C SER A 40 18.18 8.91 3.06
N ASP A 41 18.78 10.03 3.47
CA ASP A 41 18.40 11.37 3.00
C ASP A 41 18.96 11.68 1.61
N ASP A 42 20.12 11.11 1.27
CA ASP A 42 20.76 11.28 -0.05
C ASP A 42 19.87 10.75 -1.18
N GLU A 43 19.12 9.67 -0.94
CA GLU A 43 18.17 9.14 -1.92
C GLU A 43 17.01 10.11 -2.18
N TRP A 44 16.59 10.90 -1.19
CA TRP A 44 15.58 11.94 -1.40
C TRP A 44 16.13 13.09 -2.23
N LEU A 45 17.38 13.50 -2.00
CA LEU A 45 18.06 14.51 -2.82
C LEU A 45 18.23 14.01 -4.27
N ARG A 46 18.61 12.74 -4.45
CA ARG A 46 18.73 12.11 -5.78
C ARG A 46 17.39 12.09 -6.52
N LEU A 47 16.28 11.89 -5.81
CA LEU A 47 14.93 11.83 -6.39
C LEU A 47 14.27 13.21 -6.56
N ALA A 48 14.82 14.27 -5.97
CA ALA A 48 14.25 15.62 -6.01
C ALA A 48 13.83 16.10 -7.41
N PRO A 49 14.60 15.86 -8.51
CA PRO A 49 14.19 16.28 -9.85
C PRO A 49 12.93 15.59 -10.37
N ILE A 50 12.68 14.34 -9.96
CA ILE A 50 11.52 13.55 -10.37
C ILE A 50 10.32 13.88 -9.47
N ILE A 51 10.56 14.09 -8.17
CA ILE A 51 9.54 14.52 -7.20
C ILE A 51 9.09 15.96 -7.51
N ARG A 52 9.96 16.77 -8.12
CA ARG A 52 9.77 18.21 -8.41
C ARG A 52 9.53 19.02 -7.14
N ALA A 53 10.33 18.77 -6.11
CA ALA A 53 10.31 19.49 -4.84
C ALA A 53 11.73 19.75 -4.33
N GLU A 54 11.92 20.84 -3.60
CA GLU A 54 13.23 21.24 -3.06
C GLU A 54 13.12 21.84 -1.65
N GLY A 55 14.26 21.95 -0.96
CA GLY A 55 14.36 22.51 0.39
C GLY A 55 13.30 21.95 1.35
N LYS A 56 12.59 22.85 2.04
CA LYS A 56 11.57 22.49 3.05
C LYS A 56 10.40 21.68 2.50
N GLU A 57 10.07 21.83 1.22
CA GLU A 57 8.99 21.05 0.60
C GLU A 57 9.41 19.58 0.50
N LEU A 58 10.61 19.33 0.01
CA LEU A 58 11.17 17.97 -0.10
C LEU A 58 11.31 17.31 1.27
N GLU A 59 11.79 18.05 2.28
CA GLU A 59 11.89 17.57 3.67
C GLU A 59 10.53 17.12 4.21
N LYS A 60 9.49 17.93 3.98
CA LYS A 60 8.13 17.62 4.44
C LYS A 60 7.55 16.40 3.71
N LEU A 61 7.79 16.27 2.41
CA LEU A 61 7.37 15.09 1.63
C LEU A 61 8.07 13.83 2.12
N ARG A 62 9.39 13.88 2.33
CA ARG A 62 10.17 12.80 2.91
C ARG A 62 9.60 12.35 4.25
N ASP A 63 9.42 13.28 5.18
CA ASP A 63 9.00 12.94 6.54
C ASP A 63 7.59 12.33 6.56
N ARG A 64 6.67 12.87 5.75
CA ARG A 64 5.32 12.32 5.59
C ARG A 64 5.33 10.95 4.92
N TYR A 65 6.15 10.74 3.90
CA TYR A 65 6.30 9.44 3.27
C TYR A 65 6.83 8.42 4.27
N ARG A 66 7.88 8.75 5.03
CA ARG A 66 8.45 7.87 6.06
C ARG A 66 7.44 7.49 7.15
N GLN A 67 6.59 8.42 7.56
CA GLN A 67 5.48 8.16 8.49
C GLN A 67 4.42 7.24 7.90
N GLY A 68 4.23 7.28 6.57
CA GLY A 68 3.25 6.48 5.84
C GLY A 68 3.73 5.08 5.44
N ILE A 69 5.00 4.72 5.64
CA ILE A 69 5.50 3.37 5.33
C ILE A 69 4.82 2.36 6.28
N PRO A 70 4.02 1.40 5.77
CA PRO A 70 3.37 0.41 6.61
C PRO A 70 4.41 -0.49 7.29
N ARG A 71 4.26 -0.73 8.59
CA ARG A 71 5.14 -1.61 9.39
C ARG A 71 4.42 -2.82 9.97
N ARG A 72 3.10 -2.90 9.78
CA ARG A 72 2.25 -3.97 10.31
C ARG A 72 2.19 -5.13 9.34
N SER A 73 1.72 -6.28 9.83
CA SER A 73 1.50 -7.43 8.97
C SER A 73 0.39 -7.13 7.94
N VAL A 74 0.45 -7.80 6.79
CA VAL A 74 -0.61 -7.72 5.76
C VAL A 74 -1.97 -8.12 6.34
N ALA A 75 -2.00 -9.07 7.28
CA ALA A 75 -3.23 -9.50 7.94
C ALA A 75 -3.86 -8.38 8.79
N GLU A 76 -3.06 -7.62 9.55
CA GLU A 76 -3.55 -6.47 10.32
C GLU A 76 -4.02 -5.33 9.41
N GLU A 77 -3.27 -5.04 8.34
CA GLU A 77 -3.68 -4.03 7.34
C GLU A 77 -5.01 -4.43 6.68
N ALA A 78 -5.16 -5.70 6.27
CA ALA A 78 -6.38 -6.21 5.66
C ALA A 78 -7.58 -6.18 6.63
N ALA A 79 -7.37 -6.55 7.89
CA ALA A 79 -8.42 -6.49 8.90
C ALA A 79 -8.90 -5.06 9.15
N ASP A 80 -7.99 -4.09 9.21
CA ASP A 80 -8.33 -2.67 9.41
C ASP A 80 -8.98 -2.07 8.15
N ALA A 81 -8.52 -2.44 6.96
CA ALA A 81 -9.14 -2.07 5.70
C ALA A 81 -10.57 -2.62 5.57
N GLY A 82 -10.82 -3.86 5.99
CA GLY A 82 -12.17 -4.44 6.03
C GLY A 82 -13.11 -3.67 6.97
N ARG A 83 -12.62 -3.24 8.14
CA ARG A 83 -13.41 -2.39 9.05
C ARG A 83 -13.70 -1.01 8.47
N LEU A 84 -12.72 -0.39 7.79
CA LEU A 84 -12.94 0.87 7.08
C LEU A 84 -13.96 0.70 5.94
N TYR A 85 -13.85 -0.38 5.17
CA TYR A 85 -14.81 -0.71 4.11
C TYR A 85 -16.23 -0.78 4.65
N HIS A 86 -16.44 -1.45 5.80
CA HIS A 86 -17.75 -1.55 6.41
C HIS A 86 -18.33 -0.18 6.80
N VAL A 87 -17.50 0.73 7.33
CA VAL A 87 -17.92 2.11 7.61
C VAL A 87 -18.32 2.83 6.32
N LEU A 88 -17.53 2.69 5.25
CA LEU A 88 -17.86 3.27 3.94
C LEU A 88 -19.15 2.70 3.36
N ALA A 89 -19.34 1.38 3.45
CA ALA A 89 -20.56 0.69 3.02
C ALA A 89 -21.79 1.19 3.78
N ALA A 90 -21.68 1.37 5.10
CA ALA A 90 -22.77 1.86 5.94
C ALA A 90 -23.17 3.31 5.61
N ILE A 91 -22.20 4.17 5.28
CA ILE A 91 -22.45 5.58 4.96
C ILE A 91 -22.92 5.76 3.51
N GLY A 92 -22.24 5.12 2.56
CA GLY A 92 -22.46 5.29 1.11
C GLY A 92 -23.53 4.37 0.52
N GLY A 93 -23.87 3.29 1.22
CA GLY A 93 -24.81 2.27 0.77
C GLY A 93 -24.42 1.64 -0.57
N ALA A 94 -25.40 1.04 -1.25
CA ALA A 94 -25.17 0.32 -2.50
C ALA A 94 -24.61 1.19 -3.65
N LYS A 95 -24.72 2.52 -3.58
CA LYS A 95 -24.12 3.42 -4.56
C LYS A 95 -22.59 3.46 -4.49
N LEU A 96 -22.02 3.19 -3.31
CA LEU A 96 -20.58 3.24 -3.09
C LEU A 96 -19.92 1.86 -3.20
N VAL A 97 -20.58 0.82 -2.70
CA VAL A 97 -20.00 -0.54 -2.59
C VAL A 97 -20.70 -1.60 -3.45
N GLY A 98 -21.73 -1.21 -4.19
CA GLY A 98 -22.56 -2.14 -4.96
C GLY A 98 -23.33 -3.09 -4.03
N SER A 99 -23.43 -4.36 -4.42
CA SER A 99 -24.12 -5.40 -3.66
C SER A 99 -23.26 -6.08 -2.59
N ALA A 100 -21.99 -5.68 -2.44
CA ALA A 100 -21.07 -6.27 -1.49
C ALA A 100 -20.94 -5.37 -0.24
N PRO A 101 -21.58 -5.71 0.90
CA PRO A 101 -21.44 -4.93 2.13
C PRO A 101 -20.11 -5.18 2.85
N GLU A 102 -19.33 -6.17 2.39
CA GLU A 102 -18.03 -6.56 2.92
C GLU A 102 -16.95 -6.55 1.84
N MET A 103 -15.71 -6.27 2.23
CA MET A 103 -14.56 -6.32 1.34
C MET A 103 -14.36 -7.76 0.85
N ALA A 104 -14.27 -7.94 -0.47
CA ALA A 104 -14.13 -9.27 -1.06
C ALA A 104 -12.90 -10.02 -0.51
N PRO A 105 -13.02 -11.31 -0.14
CA PRO A 105 -11.87 -12.14 0.18
C PRO A 105 -10.84 -12.12 -0.96
N GLY A 106 -9.55 -12.17 -0.62
CA GLY A 106 -8.48 -12.13 -1.62
C GLY A 106 -8.15 -10.73 -2.17
N THR A 107 -8.82 -9.67 -1.70
CA THR A 107 -8.47 -8.27 -2.07
C THR A 107 -7.02 -7.93 -1.71
N PHE A 108 -6.55 -8.41 -0.56
CA PHE A 108 -5.14 -8.31 -0.18
C PHE A 108 -4.40 -9.56 -0.64
N TRP A 109 -3.34 -9.36 -1.41
CA TRP A 109 -2.49 -10.46 -1.83
C TRP A 109 -1.87 -11.17 -0.63
N GLN A 110 -2.07 -12.48 -0.61
CA GLN A 110 -1.33 -13.40 0.24
C GLN A 110 -0.59 -14.33 -0.69
N GLU A 111 0.66 -14.65 -0.36
CA GLU A 111 1.43 -15.57 -1.18
C GLU A 111 0.66 -16.90 -1.32
N PRO A 112 0.44 -17.41 -2.54
CA PRO A 112 -0.28 -18.65 -2.71
C PRO A 112 0.42 -19.76 -1.92
N TRP A 113 -0.33 -20.44 -1.06
CA TRP A 113 0.14 -21.64 -0.39
C TRP A 113 0.57 -22.65 -1.45
N LYS A 114 1.80 -23.16 -1.35
CA LYS A 114 2.23 -24.32 -2.13
C LYS A 114 1.51 -25.57 -1.66
#